data_AF-A0A920G675-F1
#
_entry.id   AF-A0A920G675-F1
#
_cell.length_a   1.000
_cell.length_b   1.000
_cell.length_c   1.000
_cell.angle_alpha   90.00
_cell.angle_beta   90.00
_cell.angle_gamma   90.00
#
_symmetry.space_group_name_H-M   'P 1'
#
loop_
_entity.id
_entity.type
_entity.pdbx_description
1 polymer ?
#
loop_
_entity_poly.entity_id
_entity_poly.type
_entity_poly.pdbx_seq_one_letter_code
_entity_poly.pdbx_strand_id
1 'polypeptide(L)'
;MNQYIAPLAGGLLLGLSAIWLLISVGRVAGISGIVWGSITGPDRNWRWLFIAGLLLGGAVTHMVIGQSIPAPSGAPLWLLAMSGMLVGIGTRMGGGCTSGHGVCGLGRRSPRSLVATLTFMAFGVITVFVLQLINGVSS
;
A
#
# COMPACT_ATOMS: atom_id res chain seq x y z
N MET A 1 -1.17 8.96 25.90
CA MET A 1 -2.56 8.79 25.44
C MET A 1 -2.82 9.20 23.98
N ASN A 2 -2.05 10.12 23.37
CA ASN A 2 -2.20 10.51 21.94
C ASN A 2 -1.70 9.49 20.89
N GLN A 3 -0.96 8.45 21.29
CA GLN A 3 -0.27 7.53 20.38
C GLN A 3 -1.23 6.68 19.55
N TYR A 4 -2.44 6.44 20.06
CA TYR A 4 -3.46 5.62 19.40
C TYR A 4 -4.44 6.45 18.56
N ILE A 5 -4.59 7.75 18.85
CA ILE A 5 -5.58 8.60 18.17
C ILE A 5 -5.18 8.82 16.72
N ALA A 6 -3.90 9.09 16.45
CA ALA A 6 -3.39 9.29 15.09
C ALA A 6 -3.55 8.07 14.17
N PRO A 7 -3.16 6.83 14.55
CA PRO A 7 -3.38 5.66 13.70
C PRO A 7 -4.86 5.31 13.57
N LEU A 8 -5.69 5.56 14.60
CA LEU A 8 -7.13 5.35 14.52
C LEU A 8 -7.78 6.33 13.54
N ALA A 9 -7.44 7.62 13.62
CA ALA A 9 -7.92 8.65 12.71
C ALA A 9 -7.47 8.38 11.27
N GLY A 10 -6.21 8.01 11.07
CA GLY A 10 -5.68 7.61 9.75
C GLY A 10 -6.41 6.39 9.17
N GLY A 11 -6.64 5.36 10.00
CA GLY A 11 -7.42 4.18 9.59
C GLY A 11 -8.87 4.53 9.20
N LEU A 12 -9.52 5.40 9.97
CA LEU A 12 -10.88 5.88 9.68
C LEU A 12 -10.92 6.65 8.35
N LEU A 13 -9.95 7.55 8.12
CA LEU A 13 -9.83 8.34 6.89
C LEU A 13 -9.60 7.45 5.66
N LEU A 14 -8.72 6.44 5.76
CA LEU A 14 -8.49 5.47 4.68
C LEU A 14 -9.74 4.64 4.39
N GLY A 15 -10.46 4.20 5.43
CA GLY A 15 -11.72 3.48 5.29
C GLY A 15 -12.80 4.31 4.61
N LEU A 16 -13.01 5.55 5.04
CA LEU A 16 -13.96 6.49 4.43
C LEU A 16 -13.60 6.78 2.97
N SER A 17 -12.32 6.99 2.67
CA SER A 17 -11.85 7.21 1.29
C SER A 17 -12.10 6.00 0.39
N ALA A 18 -11.89 4.79 0.91
CA ALA A 18 -12.16 3.55 0.17
C ALA A 18 -13.67 3.35 -0.09
N ILE A 19 -14.52 3.67 0.88
CA ILE A 19 -15.98 3.63 0.73
C ILE A 19 -16.45 4.69 -0.28
N TRP A 20 -15.91 5.90 -0.22
CA TRP A 20 -16.22 6.96 -1.17
C TRP A 20 -15.90 6.53 -2.60
N LEU A 21 -14.73 5.95 -2.83
CA LEU A 21 -14.35 5.42 -4.14
C LEU A 21 -15.28 4.29 -4.62
N LEU A 22 -15.68 3.41 -3.70
CA LEU A 22 -16.65 2.35 -3.96
C LEU A 22 -18.02 2.90 -4.37
N ILE A 23 -18.52 3.95 -3.72
CA ILE A 23 -19.83 4.53 -4.01
C ILE A 23 -19.80 5.37 -5.29
N SER A 24 -18.77 6.21 -5.49
CA SER A 24 -18.70 7.10 -6.65
C SER A 24 -18.32 6.39 -7.94
N VAL A 25 -17.40 5.43 -7.90
CA VAL A 25 -16.84 4.76 -9.09
C VAL A 25 -17.30 3.30 -9.21
N GLY A 26 -17.88 2.72 -8.16
CA GLY A 26 -18.29 1.31 -8.15
C GLY A 26 -17.12 0.33 -8.04
N ARG A 27 -15.91 0.81 -7.75
CA ARG A 27 -14.67 0.01 -7.81
C ARG A 27 -13.96 -0.06 -6.46
N VAL A 28 -13.23 -1.15 -6.24
CA VAL A 28 -12.50 -1.41 -4.99
C VAL A 28 -11.13 -0.73 -5.00
N ALA A 29 -10.71 -0.14 -3.88
CA ALA A 29 -9.41 0.54 -3.74
C ALA A 29 -8.24 -0.46 -3.64
N GLY A 30 -7.71 -0.89 -4.80
CA GLY A 30 -6.50 -1.71 -4.89
C GLY A 30 -5.42 -1.00 -5.70
N ILE A 31 -4.39 -0.45 -5.05
CA ILE A 31 -3.41 0.44 -5.69
C ILE A 31 -2.70 -0.26 -6.86
N SER A 32 -2.19 -1.49 -6.68
CA SER A 32 -1.54 -2.24 -7.77
C SER A 32 -2.48 -2.49 -8.96
N GLY A 33 -3.76 -2.73 -8.70
CA GLY A 33 -4.77 -2.93 -9.75
C GLY A 33 -5.14 -1.63 -10.47
N ILE A 34 -5.17 -0.50 -9.74
CA ILE A 34 -5.42 0.84 -10.30
C ILE A 34 -4.23 1.27 -11.16
N VAL A 35 -3.00 1.09 -10.68
CA VAL A 35 -1.77 1.39 -11.44
C VAL A 35 -1.70 0.53 -12.69
N TRP A 36 -1.85 -0.79 -12.57
CA TRP A 36 -1.83 -1.67 -13.75
C TRP A 36 -2.96 -1.35 -14.74
N GLY A 37 -4.16 -1.11 -14.22
CA GLY A 37 -5.31 -0.70 -15.03
C GLY A 37 -5.16 0.67 -15.68
N SER A 38 -4.34 1.58 -15.13
CA SER A 38 -4.08 2.88 -15.76
C SER A 38 -3.23 2.74 -17.04
N ILE A 39 -2.40 1.70 -17.09
CA ILE A 39 -1.53 1.37 -18.22
C ILE A 39 -2.28 0.52 -19.25
N THR A 40 -2.95 -0.56 -18.82
CA THR A 40 -3.48 -1.59 -19.72
C THR A 40 -5.00 -1.59 -19.90
N GLY A 41 -5.77 -1.02 -18.97
CA GLY A 41 -7.23 -1.17 -18.96
C GLY A 41 -8.01 -0.02 -19.61
N PRO A 42 -9.28 -0.26 -19.99
CA PRO A 42 -10.24 0.79 -20.32
C PRO A 42 -10.58 1.64 -19.07
N ASP A 43 -11.08 2.85 -19.29
CA ASP A 43 -11.37 3.89 -18.27
C ASP A 43 -10.12 4.38 -17.51
N ARG A 44 -9.18 5.00 -18.23
CA ARG A 44 -7.92 5.52 -17.66
C ARG A 44 -8.09 6.77 -16.80
N ASN A 45 -9.07 7.64 -17.12
CA ASN A 45 -9.19 8.97 -16.52
C ASN A 45 -9.30 8.93 -14.99
N TRP A 46 -10.24 8.15 -14.44
CA TRP A 46 -10.41 8.07 -12.97
C TRP A 46 -9.21 7.42 -12.27
N ARG A 47 -8.50 6.49 -12.94
CA ARG A 47 -7.31 5.82 -12.38
C ARG A 47 -6.15 6.80 -12.27
N TRP A 48 -5.92 7.60 -13.31
CA TRP A 48 -4.90 8.66 -13.27
C TRP A 48 -5.26 9.75 -12.26
N LEU A 49 -6.53 10.16 -12.17
CA LEU A 49 -7.00 11.09 -11.14
C LEU A 49 -6.77 10.54 -9.72
N PHE A 50 -7.01 9.25 -9.50
CA PHE A 50 -6.72 8.60 -8.22
C PHE A 50 -5.23 8.58 -7.89
N ILE A 51 -4.38 8.21 -8.86
CA ILE A 51 -2.91 8.17 -8.67
C ILE A 51 -2.39 9.58 -8.43
N ALA A 52 -2.83 10.57 -9.20
CA ALA A 52 -2.48 11.97 -9.00
C ALA A 52 -2.94 12.47 -7.62
N GLY A 53 -4.17 12.15 -7.20
CA GLY A 53 -4.68 12.47 -5.88
C GLY A 53 -3.88 11.83 -4.74
N LEU A 54 -3.44 10.58 -4.91
CA LEU A 54 -2.58 9.88 -3.95
C LEU A 54 -1.20 10.58 -3.81
N LEU A 55 -0.58 10.93 -4.94
CA LEU A 55 0.71 11.64 -4.97
C LEU A 55 0.60 13.05 -4.40
N LEU A 56 -0.41 13.81 -4.82
CA LEU A 56 -0.70 15.15 -4.33
C LEU A 56 -1.03 15.14 -2.83
N GLY A 57 -1.82 14.16 -2.36
CA GLY A 57 -2.12 14.01 -0.93
C GLY A 57 -0.86 13.78 -0.09
N GLY A 58 0.07 12.96 -0.57
CA GLY A 58 1.38 12.78 0.07
C GLY A 58 2.24 14.06 0.04
N ALA A 59 2.28 14.76 -1.09
CA ALA A 59 3.04 16.00 -1.23
C ALA A 59 2.48 17.14 -0.36
N VAL A 60 1.15 17.30 -0.30
CA VAL A 60 0.48 18.30 0.53
C VAL A 60 0.68 18.01 2.00
N THR A 61 0.52 16.75 2.44
CA THR A 61 0.77 16.39 3.85
C THR A 61 2.23 16.62 4.23
N HIS A 62 3.17 16.33 3.34
CA HIS A 62 4.58 16.69 3.53
C HIS A 62 4.79 18.20 3.69
N MET A 63 4.19 19.02 2.82
CA MET A 63 4.30 20.49 2.89
C MET A 63 3.65 21.09 4.14
N VAL A 64 2.53 20.54 4.60
CA VAL A 64 1.76 21.07 5.75
C VAL A 64 2.35 20.61 7.08
N ILE A 65 2.79 19.36 7.20
CA ILE A 65 3.26 18.77 8.45
C ILE A 65 4.79 18.96 8.61
N GLY A 66 5.51 19.24 7.53
CA GLY A 66 6.96 19.47 7.57
C GLY A 66 7.76 18.22 7.93
N GLN A 67 7.20 17.02 7.72
CA GLN A 67 7.91 15.76 7.92
C GLN A 67 9.10 15.70 6.96
N SER A 68 10.31 15.56 7.48
CA SER A 68 11.52 15.41 6.67
C SER A 68 11.42 14.15 5.81
N ILE A 69 11.74 14.27 4.52
CA ILE A 69 11.90 13.12 3.62
C ILE A 69 12.88 12.14 4.29
N PRO A 70 12.48 10.89 4.56
CA PRO A 70 13.42 9.90 5.08
C PRO A 70 14.59 9.80 4.11
N ALA A 71 15.82 9.86 4.64
CA ALA A 71 17.03 9.85 3.83
C ALA A 71 16.95 8.68 2.82
N PRO A 72 17.38 8.89 1.56
CA PRO A 72 17.42 7.82 0.58
C PRO A 72 18.13 6.63 1.21
N SER A 73 17.47 5.47 1.23
CA SER A 73 18.12 4.26 1.70
C SER A 73 19.41 4.11 0.89
N GLY A 74 20.56 3.95 1.56
CA GLY A 74 21.85 3.71 0.90
C GLY A 74 21.90 2.37 0.14
N ALA A 75 20.74 1.78 -0.16
CA ALA A 75 20.58 0.57 -0.91
C ALA A 75 20.91 0.82 -2.39
N PRO A 76 21.62 -0.12 -3.03
CA PRO A 76 21.98 0.04 -4.43
C PRO A 76 20.74 -0.04 -5.33
N LEU A 77 20.73 0.74 -6.43
CA LEU A 77 19.59 0.89 -7.34
C LEU A 77 19.07 -0.45 -7.89
N TRP A 78 19.97 -1.42 -8.11
CA TRP A 78 19.59 -2.75 -8.58
C TRP A 78 18.67 -3.48 -7.60
N LEU A 79 18.87 -3.29 -6.29
CA LEU A 79 18.12 -3.97 -5.24
C LEU A 79 16.72 -3.37 -5.11
N LEU A 80 16.60 -2.05 -5.28
CA LEU A 80 15.32 -1.36 -5.42
C LEU A 80 14.54 -1.83 -6.66
N ALA A 81 15.21 -1.96 -7.80
CA ALA A 81 14.59 -2.45 -9.04
C ALA A 81 14.11 -3.91 -8.89
N MET A 82 14.96 -4.80 -8.38
CA MET A 82 14.62 -6.21 -8.19
C MET A 82 13.51 -6.43 -7.16
N SER A 83 13.57 -5.72 -6.03
CA SER A 83 12.49 -5.79 -5.02
C SER A 83 11.16 -5.28 -5.56
N GLY A 84 11.15 -4.16 -6.30
CA GLY A 84 9.95 -3.66 -6.97
C GLY A 84 9.37 -4.66 -7.97
N MET A 85 10.22 -5.31 -8.76
CA MET A 85 9.79 -6.34 -9.72
C MET A 85 9.22 -7.57 -9.02
N LEU A 86 9.87 -8.07 -7.96
CA LEU A 86 9.38 -9.18 -7.15
C LEU A 86 8.02 -8.89 -6.52
N VAL A 87 7.85 -7.68 -5.95
CA VAL A 87 6.58 -7.24 -5.37
C VAL A 87 5.50 -7.13 -6.44
N GLY A 88 5.84 -6.59 -7.61
CA GLY A 88 4.93 -6.52 -8.77
C GLY A 88 4.43 -7.89 -9.20
N ILE A 89 5.33 -8.86 -9.36
CA ILE A 89 4.98 -10.25 -9.72
C ILE A 89 4.16 -10.90 -8.59
N GLY A 90 4.58 -10.74 -7.33
CA GLY A 90 3.89 -11.31 -6.16
C GLY A 90 2.46 -10.80 -5.99
N THR A 91 2.23 -9.49 -6.11
CA THR A 91 0.88 -8.91 -6.03
C THR A 91 -0.03 -9.36 -7.17
N ARG A 92 0.53 -9.63 -8.36
CA ARG A 92 -0.23 -10.19 -9.48
C ARG A 92 -0.62 -11.65 -9.24
N MET A 93 0.30 -12.49 -8.75
CA MET A 93 0.00 -13.88 -8.41
C MET A 93 -1.00 -13.99 -7.25
N GLY A 94 -0.94 -13.07 -6.27
CA GLY A 94 -1.87 -12.99 -5.16
C GLY A 94 -3.28 -12.49 -5.52
N GLY A 95 -3.50 -12.05 -6.76
CA GLY A 95 -4.79 -11.49 -7.20
C GLY A 95 -5.08 -10.09 -6.64
N GLY A 96 -4.07 -9.40 -6.08
CA GLY A 96 -4.21 -8.09 -5.46
C GLY A 96 -3.02 -7.69 -4.60
N CYS A 97 -3.09 -6.47 -4.07
CA CYS A 97 -2.10 -5.92 -3.14
C CYS A 97 -2.64 -5.90 -1.70
N THR A 98 -1.74 -5.64 -0.75
CA THR A 98 -2.08 -5.50 0.67
C THR A 98 -3.13 -4.42 0.93
N SER A 99 -3.16 -3.32 0.17
CA SER A 99 -4.19 -2.28 0.32
C SER A 99 -5.58 -2.79 -0.07
N GLY A 100 -5.70 -3.56 -1.16
CA GLY A 100 -6.97 -4.08 -1.65
C GLY A 100 -7.49 -5.24 -0.80
N HIS A 101 -6.61 -6.18 -0.44
CA HIS A 101 -6.96 -7.30 0.43
C HIS A 101 -7.17 -6.88 1.89
N GLY A 102 -6.35 -5.96 2.38
CA GLY A 102 -6.43 -5.45 3.74
C GLY A 102 -7.61 -4.51 3.94
N VAL A 103 -7.62 -3.35 3.27
CA VAL A 103 -8.61 -2.29 3.56
C VAL A 103 -10.00 -2.70 3.09
N CYS A 104 -10.15 -3.11 1.84
CA CYS A 104 -11.46 -3.44 1.27
C CYS A 104 -11.86 -4.91 1.44
N GLY A 105 -10.90 -5.84 1.35
CA GLY A 105 -11.15 -7.28 1.36
C GLY A 105 -11.49 -7.85 2.75
N LEU A 106 -10.84 -7.35 3.82
CA LEU A 106 -11.22 -7.67 5.21
C LEU A 106 -12.55 -7.01 5.59
N GLY A 107 -12.79 -5.78 5.14
CA GLY A 107 -14.06 -5.08 5.36
C GLY A 107 -15.28 -5.81 4.77
N ARG A 108 -15.07 -6.59 3.70
CA ARG A 108 -16.10 -7.44 3.07
C ARG A 108 -16.19 -8.87 3.64
N ARG A 109 -15.51 -9.16 4.78
CA ARG A 109 -15.50 -10.48 5.45
C ARG A 109 -15.12 -11.66 4.54
N SER A 110 -14.21 -11.45 3.58
CA SER A 110 -13.80 -12.56 2.70
C SER A 110 -12.65 -13.38 3.32
N PRO A 111 -12.82 -14.71 3.52
CA PRO A 111 -11.80 -15.55 4.15
C PRO A 111 -10.53 -15.64 3.29
N ARG A 112 -10.67 -15.61 1.96
CA ARG A 112 -9.54 -15.60 1.02
C ARG A 112 -8.64 -14.37 1.21
N SER A 113 -9.23 -13.22 1.52
CA SER A 113 -8.48 -11.98 1.73
C SER A 113 -7.79 -11.92 3.08
N LEU A 114 -8.40 -12.55 4.10
CA LEU A 114 -7.78 -12.71 5.41
C LEU A 114 -6.51 -13.55 5.32
N VAL A 115 -6.58 -14.71 4.64
CA VAL A 115 -5.40 -15.56 4.42
C VAL A 115 -4.32 -14.81 3.65
N ALA A 116 -4.66 -14.15 2.54
CA ALA A 116 -3.69 -13.40 1.74
C ALA A 116 -3.00 -12.29 2.56
N THR A 117 -3.75 -11.54 3.36
CA THR A 117 -3.20 -10.46 4.20
C THR A 117 -2.28 -11.01 5.29
N LEU A 118 -2.67 -12.11 5.95
CA LEU A 118 -1.83 -12.78 6.95
C LEU A 118 -0.54 -13.31 6.33
N THR A 119 -0.60 -13.93 5.15
CA THR A 119 0.59 -14.42 4.45
C THR A 119 1.54 -13.27 4.10
N PHE A 120 1.03 -12.18 3.52
CA PHE A 120 1.89 -11.02 3.20
C PHE A 120 2.54 -10.41 4.44
N MET A 121 1.79 -10.24 5.53
CA MET A 121 2.34 -9.71 6.78
C MET A 121 3.36 -10.67 7.40
N ALA A 122 3.09 -11.97 7.44
CA ALA A 122 4.01 -12.97 7.97
C ALA A 122 5.34 -12.99 7.21
N PHE A 123 5.30 -13.04 5.87
CA PHE A 123 6.52 -13.01 5.05
C PHE A 123 7.26 -11.68 5.17
N GLY A 124 6.55 -10.55 5.31
CA GLY A 124 7.17 -9.25 5.56
C GLY A 124 7.96 -9.24 6.88
N VAL A 125 7.33 -9.70 7.97
CA VAL A 125 7.98 -9.81 9.29
C VAL A 125 9.18 -10.76 9.22
N ILE A 126 9.02 -11.94 8.62
CA ILE A 126 10.10 -12.93 8.48
C ILE A 126 11.26 -12.34 7.67
N THR A 127 10.98 -11.65 6.56
CA THR A 127 12.03 -11.06 5.71
C THR A 127 12.82 -10.00 6.47
N VAL A 128 12.14 -9.10 7.19
CA VAL A 128 12.80 -8.08 8.00
C VAL A 128 13.62 -8.72 9.12
N PHE A 129 13.06 -9.72 9.81
CA PHE A 129 13.75 -10.44 10.88
C PHE A 129 15.02 -11.14 10.39
N VAL A 130 14.94 -11.85 9.26
CA VAL A 130 16.08 -12.53 8.64
C VAL A 130 17.13 -11.52 8.19
N LEU A 131 16.72 -10.41 7.55
CA LEU A 131 17.66 -9.36 7.14
C LEU A 131 18.33 -8.68 8.33
N GLN A 132 17.60 -8.43 9.42
CA GLN A 132 18.19 -7.89 10.66
C GLN A 132 19.20 -8.87 11.25
N LEU A 133 18.90 -10.17 11.25
CA LEU A 133 19.80 -11.22 11.73
C LEU A 133 21.09 -11.29 10.91
N ILE A 134 20.98 -11.20 9.57
CA ILE A 134 22.14 -11.25 8.66
C ILE A 134 22.98 -9.97 8.75
N ASN A 135 22.34 -8.80 8.85
CA ASN A 135 23.06 -7.52 8.93
C ASN A 135 23.58 -7.19 10.34
N GLY A 136 23.22 -7.97 11.36
CA GLY A 136 23.63 -7.75 12.75
C GLY A 136 23.09 -6.44 13.35
N VAL A 137 22.09 -5.81 12.73
CA VAL A 137 21.51 -4.55 13.18
C VAL A 137 20.30 -4.86 14.06
N SER A 138 20.55 -4.94 15.37
CA SER A 138 19.51 -4.79 16.40
C SER A 138 19.27 -3.30 16.60
N SER A 139 18.27 -2.74 15.91
CA SER A 139 17.73 -1.40 16.23
C SER A 139 16.87 -1.45 17.49
#